data_AF-A0A5E4KQK3-F1
#
_entry.id   AF-A0A5E4KQK3-F1
#
_cell.length_a   1.000
_cell.length_b   1.000
_cell.length_c   1.000
_cell.angle_alpha   90.00
_cell.angle_beta   90.00
_cell.angle_gamma   90.00
#
_symmetry.space_group_name_H-M   'P 1'
#
loop_
_entity.id
_entity.type
_entity.pdbx_description
1 polymer ?
#
loop_
_entity_poly.entity_id
_entity_poly.type
_entity_poly.pdbx_seq_one_letter_code
_entity_poly.pdbx_strand_id
1 'polypeptide(L)'
;MDKPLYEQYFNYISSLLHGDWGWSFGTSMPVMELIKTHWVYSFQLVLLSSIFAIVLGISLGIFTAVKKNSRADHIAAFFSFAGISIPHFWLGIMLILIFSVRLGWFKTYYDTSLPMLSLENLYALTLPVLTLGTGMVAGYSRYVRSAMLENMGKDFVRTARAKGLPESTVIGKHVFRNAMLPVITIIMLDMSGIVFGGAYITEVIFGIPGLGWMSLKAVFADDYSVVMAVTLIGAFLTLLFNLLADIAYTCLDPRIRYE
;
A
#
# COMPACT_ATOMS: atom_id res chain seq x y z
N MET A 1 6.72 17.59 -34.56
CA MET A 1 5.76 17.72 -33.45
C MET A 1 4.67 18.71 -33.85
N ASP A 2 4.14 18.57 -35.07
CA ASP A 2 3.51 19.71 -35.78
C ASP A 2 2.00 19.54 -35.99
N LYS A 3 1.40 18.54 -35.35
CA LYS A 3 -0.05 18.30 -35.41
C LYS A 3 -0.77 19.02 -34.27
N PRO A 4 -2.02 19.45 -34.46
CA PRO A 4 -2.85 19.97 -33.37
C PRO A 4 -2.94 18.99 -32.18
N LEU A 5 -3.08 19.52 -30.95
CA LEU A 5 -3.10 18.71 -29.72
C LEU A 5 -4.18 17.62 -29.72
N TYR A 6 -5.35 17.90 -30.29
CA TYR A 6 -6.42 16.90 -30.37
C TYR A 6 -6.02 15.71 -31.25
N GLU A 7 -5.31 15.94 -32.36
CA GLU A 7 -4.81 14.84 -33.22
C GLU A 7 -3.74 14.03 -32.51
N GLN A 8 -2.84 14.70 -31.78
CA GLN A 8 -1.82 14.00 -31.00
C GLN A 8 -2.47 13.09 -29.95
N TYR A 9 -3.50 13.58 -29.27
CA TYR A 9 -4.28 12.80 -28.30
C TYR A 9 -4.96 11.59 -28.93
N PHE A 10 -5.73 11.77 -30.03
CA PHE A 10 -6.43 10.66 -30.67
C PHE A 10 -5.47 9.62 -31.27
N ASN A 11 -4.36 10.07 -31.86
CA ASN A 11 -3.33 9.16 -32.36
C ASN A 11 -2.71 8.35 -31.21
N TYR A 12 -2.39 9.00 -30.09
CA TYR A 12 -1.83 8.34 -28.92
C TYR A 12 -2.79 7.29 -28.32
N ILE A 13 -4.06 7.64 -28.14
CA ILE A 13 -5.09 6.70 -27.66
C ILE A 13 -5.26 5.54 -28.63
N SER A 14 -5.28 5.80 -29.94
CA SER A 14 -5.36 4.75 -30.96
C SER A 14 -4.15 3.80 -30.86
N SER A 15 -2.93 4.33 -30.78
CA SER A 15 -1.71 3.52 -30.63
C SER A 15 -1.74 2.67 -29.36
N LEU A 16 -2.13 3.25 -28.21
CA LEU A 16 -2.25 2.54 -26.94
C LEU A 16 -3.21 1.35 -27.02
N LEU A 17 -4.38 1.54 -27.63
CA LEU A 17 -5.38 0.48 -27.79
C LEU A 17 -4.90 -0.67 -28.68
N HIS A 18 -3.94 -0.40 -29.57
CA HIS A 18 -3.28 -1.41 -30.41
C HIS A 18 -2.00 -1.99 -29.76
N GLY A 19 -1.69 -1.62 -28.52
CA GLY A 19 -0.53 -2.12 -27.78
C GLY A 19 0.78 -1.37 -28.06
N ASP A 20 0.74 -0.29 -28.83
CA ASP A 20 1.88 0.61 -29.02
C ASP A 20 1.87 1.72 -27.97
N TRP A 21 2.66 1.51 -26.92
CA TRP A 21 2.79 2.44 -25.79
C TRP A 21 3.90 3.47 -26.01
N GLY A 22 4.47 3.49 -27.21
CA GLY A 22 5.56 4.36 -27.59
C GLY A 22 6.94 3.83 -27.22
N TRP A 23 7.91 4.70 -27.47
CA TRP A 23 9.33 4.44 -27.30
C TRP A 23 9.89 5.31 -26.18
N SER A 24 10.71 4.72 -25.31
CA SER A 24 11.48 5.47 -24.33
C SER A 24 12.77 5.94 -24.96
N PHE A 25 12.95 7.25 -25.07
CA PHE A 25 14.19 7.84 -25.58
C PHE A 25 15.30 7.77 -24.52
N GLY A 26 14.95 7.79 -23.24
CA GLY A 26 15.92 7.70 -22.14
C GLY A 26 16.59 6.32 -22.04
N THR A 27 15.83 5.23 -22.26
CA THR A 27 16.34 3.85 -22.16
C THR A 27 16.52 3.18 -23.52
N SER A 28 16.16 3.84 -24.62
CA SER A 28 16.27 3.33 -25.99
C SER A 28 15.58 1.97 -26.17
N MET A 29 14.40 1.81 -25.59
CA MET A 29 13.61 0.58 -25.68
C MET A 29 12.09 0.86 -25.68
N PRO A 30 11.26 -0.10 -26.12
CA PRO A 30 9.81 0.02 -26.04
C PRO A 30 9.32 0.20 -24.59
N VAL A 31 8.38 1.12 -24.37
CA VAL A 31 7.84 1.42 -23.04
C VAL A 31 7.22 0.19 -22.38
N MET A 32 6.55 -0.65 -23.17
CA MET A 32 5.94 -1.89 -22.68
C MET A 32 6.98 -2.89 -22.13
N GLU A 33 8.15 -2.98 -22.76
CA GLU A 33 9.23 -3.86 -22.31
C GLU A 33 9.87 -3.34 -21.02
N LEU A 34 10.03 -2.02 -20.94
CA LEU A 34 10.49 -1.33 -19.75
C LEU A 34 9.54 -1.60 -18.55
N ILE A 35 8.23 -1.43 -18.73
CA ILE A 35 7.22 -1.72 -17.71
C ILE A 35 7.28 -3.20 -17.29
N LYS A 36 7.32 -4.13 -18.26
CA LYS A 36 7.39 -5.58 -18.00
C LYS A 36 8.61 -5.98 -17.15
N THR A 37 9.69 -5.23 -17.25
CA THR A 37 10.92 -5.47 -16.49
C THR A 37 10.82 -4.94 -15.06
N HIS A 38 10.14 -3.81 -14.85
CA HIS A 38 10.14 -3.09 -13.57
C HIS A 38 8.92 -3.33 -12.68
N TRP A 39 7.77 -3.73 -13.22
CA TRP A 39 6.52 -3.87 -12.45
C TRP A 39 6.61 -4.85 -11.29
N VAL A 40 7.39 -5.94 -11.47
CA VAL A 40 7.54 -7.00 -10.48
C VAL A 40 8.13 -6.46 -9.18
N TYR A 41 9.11 -5.57 -9.25
CA TYR A 41 9.78 -5.02 -8.05
C TYR A 41 8.84 -4.13 -7.24
N SER A 42 8.12 -3.23 -7.90
CA SER A 42 7.10 -2.40 -7.25
C SER A 42 5.99 -3.26 -6.64
N PHE A 43 5.51 -4.26 -7.39
CA PHE A 43 4.46 -5.16 -6.93
C PHE A 43 4.87 -5.91 -5.65
N GLN A 44 6.08 -6.50 -5.61
CA GLN A 44 6.59 -7.19 -4.43
C GLN A 44 6.67 -6.25 -3.22
N LEU A 45 7.24 -5.06 -3.40
CA LEU A 45 7.40 -4.08 -2.33
C LEU A 45 6.04 -3.68 -1.74
N VAL A 46 5.09 -3.31 -2.61
CA VAL A 46 3.75 -2.89 -2.20
C VAL A 46 3.01 -4.04 -1.53
N LEU A 47 3.06 -5.24 -2.10
CA LEU A 47 2.37 -6.42 -1.57
C LEU A 47 2.88 -6.78 -0.17
N LEU A 48 4.20 -6.90 0.01
CA LEU A 48 4.80 -7.26 1.29
C LEU A 48 4.58 -6.19 2.35
N SER A 49 4.69 -4.91 1.97
CA SER A 49 4.39 -3.77 2.86
C SER A 49 2.93 -3.77 3.29
N SER A 50 2.02 -4.09 2.37
CA SER A 50 0.60 -4.17 2.67
C SER A 50 0.27 -5.34 3.58
N ILE A 51 0.83 -6.53 3.33
CA ILE A 51 0.64 -7.70 4.21
C ILE A 51 1.15 -7.38 5.61
N PHE A 52 2.37 -6.85 5.73
CA PHE A 52 2.95 -6.42 7.00
C PHE A 52 2.03 -5.43 7.72
N ALA A 53 1.55 -4.42 6.99
CA ALA A 53 0.70 -3.38 7.54
C ALA A 53 -0.68 -3.87 7.97
N ILE A 54 -1.32 -4.71 7.17
CA ILE A 54 -2.63 -5.29 7.46
C ILE A 54 -2.52 -6.16 8.72
N VAL A 55 -1.53 -7.06 8.78
CA VAL A 55 -1.36 -7.98 9.91
C VAL A 55 -1.09 -7.21 11.20
N LEU A 56 -0.11 -6.31 11.22
CA LEU A 56 0.24 -5.56 12.43
C LEU A 56 -0.78 -4.48 12.76
N GLY A 57 -1.25 -3.73 11.77
CA GLY A 57 -2.22 -2.65 11.94
C GLY A 57 -3.54 -3.17 12.51
N ILE A 58 -4.10 -4.24 11.94
CA ILE A 58 -5.33 -4.84 12.47
C ILE A 58 -5.11 -5.39 13.88
N SER A 59 -4.02 -6.13 14.11
CA SER A 59 -3.72 -6.71 15.41
C SER A 59 -3.58 -5.63 16.51
N LEU A 60 -2.83 -4.56 16.22
CA LEU A 60 -2.67 -3.42 17.13
C LEU A 60 -3.98 -2.65 17.33
N GLY A 61 -4.76 -2.45 16.28
CA GLY A 61 -6.05 -1.77 16.36
C GLY A 61 -7.07 -2.52 17.22
N ILE A 62 -7.17 -3.84 17.06
CA ILE A 62 -7.98 -4.68 17.94
C ILE A 62 -7.45 -4.59 19.37
N PHE A 63 -6.15 -4.81 19.57
CA PHE A 63 -5.54 -4.84 20.90
C PHE A 63 -5.77 -3.53 21.69
N THR A 64 -5.57 -2.39 21.03
CA THR A 64 -5.77 -1.06 21.63
C THR A 64 -7.23 -0.73 21.88
N ALA A 65 -8.15 -1.18 21.03
CA ALA A 65 -9.59 -1.04 21.26
C ALA A 65 -10.06 -1.87 22.48
N VAL A 66 -9.62 -3.12 22.58
CA VAL A 66 -9.99 -4.00 23.71
C VAL A 66 -9.42 -3.49 25.02
N LYS A 67 -8.18 -3.00 25.02
CA LYS A 67 -7.52 -2.43 26.19
C LYS A 67 -7.61 -0.90 26.26
N LYS A 68 -8.74 -0.33 25.84
CA LYS A 68 -8.98 1.12 25.84
C LYS A 68 -8.58 1.77 27.17
N ASN A 69 -7.87 2.90 27.11
CA ASN A 69 -7.39 3.67 28.27
C ASN A 69 -6.39 2.93 29.18
N SER A 70 -5.81 1.82 28.72
CA SER A 70 -4.70 1.18 29.41
C SER A 70 -3.38 1.86 29.05
N ARG A 71 -2.32 1.64 29.86
CA ARG A 71 -0.96 2.05 29.51
C ARG A 71 -0.52 1.52 28.14
N ALA A 72 -0.95 0.31 27.79
CA ALA A 72 -0.63 -0.29 26.50
C ALA A 72 -1.32 0.44 25.32
N ASP A 73 -2.56 0.92 25.51
CA ASP A 73 -3.26 1.77 24.53
C ASP A 73 -2.50 3.09 24.31
N HIS A 74 -2.10 3.76 25.40
CA HIS A 74 -1.34 5.01 25.31
C HIS A 74 0.03 4.84 24.63
N ILE A 75 0.75 3.76 24.93
CA ILE A 75 2.04 3.45 24.29
C ILE A 75 1.85 3.16 22.79
N ALA A 76 0.89 2.32 22.44
CA ALA A 76 0.61 1.99 21.04
C ALA A 76 0.13 3.22 20.25
N ALA A 77 -0.67 4.10 20.87
CA ALA A 77 -1.08 5.37 20.29
C ALA A 77 0.14 6.28 20.06
N PHE A 78 1.03 6.43 21.06
CA PHE A 78 2.25 7.22 20.91
C PHE A 78 3.10 6.74 19.73
N PHE A 79 3.37 5.44 19.64
CA PHE A 79 4.15 4.88 18.52
C PHE A 79 3.43 5.00 17.17
N SER A 80 2.10 4.88 17.13
CA SER A 80 1.33 5.10 15.91
C SER A 80 1.41 6.57 15.47
N PHE A 81 1.27 7.53 16.40
CA PHE A 81 1.43 8.95 16.11
C PHE A 81 2.85 9.30 15.65
N ALA A 82 3.88 8.74 16.31
CA ALA A 82 5.26 8.89 15.89
C ALA A 82 5.47 8.35 14.48
N GLY A 83 4.95 7.15 14.18
CA GLY A 83 5.05 6.53 12.86
C GLY A 83 4.42 7.36 11.73
N ILE A 84 3.28 8.02 11.98
CA ILE A 84 2.64 8.93 11.01
C ILE A 84 3.41 10.25 10.86
N SER A 85 4.03 10.72 11.95
CA SER A 85 4.69 12.03 11.97
C SER A 85 6.08 12.00 11.34
N ILE A 86 6.71 10.83 11.26
CA ILE A 86 8.03 10.68 10.66
C ILE A 86 7.88 10.61 9.13
N PRO A 87 8.57 11.47 8.36
CA PRO A 87 8.58 11.34 6.92
C PRO A 87 9.16 9.99 6.48
N HIS A 88 8.46 9.27 5.60
CA HIS A 88 8.89 7.95 5.11
C HIS A 88 10.31 7.95 4.55
N PHE A 89 10.69 9.00 3.83
CA PHE A 89 12.04 9.10 3.27
C PHE A 89 13.12 9.13 4.37
N TRP A 90 12.86 9.89 5.43
CA TRP A 90 13.78 10.02 6.55
C TRP A 90 13.87 8.70 7.31
N LEU A 91 12.74 8.04 7.55
CA LEU A 91 12.73 6.72 8.17
C LEU A 91 13.56 5.72 7.37
N GLY A 92 13.39 5.66 6.06
CA GLY A 92 14.15 4.77 5.18
C GLY A 92 15.66 5.03 5.26
N ILE A 93 16.07 6.29 5.17
CA ILE A 93 17.49 6.67 5.29
C ILE A 93 18.05 6.29 6.67
N MET A 94 17.30 6.51 7.75
CA MET A 94 17.73 6.14 9.10
C MET A 94 17.84 4.63 9.27
N LEU A 95 16.91 3.86 8.70
CA LEU A 95 16.97 2.40 8.72
C LEU A 95 18.22 1.90 7.98
N ILE A 96 18.55 2.45 6.80
CA ILE A 96 19.79 2.12 6.08
C ILE A 96 21.02 2.46 6.93
N LEU A 97 21.08 3.66 7.51
CA LEU A 97 22.23 4.11 8.29
C LEU A 97 22.49 3.21 9.51
N ILE A 98 21.43 2.81 10.21
CA ILE A 98 21.54 1.98 11.41
C ILE A 98 21.81 0.52 11.02
N PHE A 99 20.94 -0.07 10.20
CA PHE A 99 20.92 -1.52 10.00
C PHE A 99 21.83 -1.99 8.85
N SER A 100 22.04 -1.17 7.82
CA SER A 100 22.98 -1.52 6.74
C SER A 100 24.39 -1.00 7.01
N VAL A 101 24.55 0.28 7.39
CA VAL A 101 25.88 0.89 7.51
C VAL A 101 26.55 0.61 8.84
N ARG A 102 25.87 0.88 9.98
CA ARG A 102 26.48 0.71 11.30
C ARG A 102 26.54 -0.74 11.75
N LEU A 103 25.43 -1.47 11.60
CA LEU A 103 25.30 -2.85 12.08
C LEU A 103 25.72 -3.90 11.04
N GLY A 104 25.71 -3.56 9.75
CA GLY A 104 26.07 -4.50 8.68
C GLY A 104 25.08 -5.67 8.51
N TRP A 105 23.85 -5.55 9.01
CA TRP A 105 22.85 -6.63 8.94
C TRP A 105 22.26 -6.77 7.54
N PHE A 106 22.09 -5.65 6.82
CA PHE A 106 21.52 -5.64 5.48
C PHE A 106 22.49 -5.01 4.47
N LYS A 107 22.36 -5.38 3.19
CA LYS A 107 23.08 -4.71 2.11
C LYS A 107 22.55 -3.27 1.93
N THR A 108 23.39 -2.37 1.42
CA THR A 108 23.01 -0.98 1.11
C THR A 108 22.34 -0.84 -0.25
N TYR A 109 22.46 -1.85 -1.11
CA TYR A 109 21.85 -1.90 -2.43
C TYR A 109 20.91 -3.09 -2.55
N TYR A 110 19.93 -2.98 -3.44
CA TYR A 110 19.04 -4.07 -3.79
C TYR A 110 19.64 -4.91 -4.94
N ASP A 111 19.66 -6.22 -4.77
CA ASP A 111 20.24 -7.17 -5.73
C ASP A 111 19.15 -7.74 -6.64
N THR A 112 19.17 -7.35 -7.91
CA THR A 112 18.18 -7.74 -8.91
C THR A 112 18.32 -9.17 -9.40
N SER A 113 19.45 -9.84 -9.11
CA SER A 113 19.69 -11.23 -9.50
C SER A 113 18.94 -12.23 -8.61
N LEU A 114 18.44 -11.76 -7.46
CA LEU A 114 17.73 -12.60 -6.52
C LEU A 114 16.36 -13.02 -7.07
N PRO A 115 15.99 -14.31 -7.00
CA PRO A 115 14.65 -14.75 -7.35
C PRO A 115 13.59 -14.10 -6.44
N MET A 116 12.44 -13.74 -7.03
CA MET A 116 11.34 -13.04 -6.35
C MET A 116 10.92 -13.65 -5.00
N LEU A 117 10.86 -14.97 -4.90
CA LEU A 117 10.39 -15.67 -3.69
C LEU A 117 11.54 -16.28 -2.86
N SER A 118 12.78 -15.90 -3.15
CA SER A 118 13.93 -16.36 -2.36
C SER A 118 13.91 -15.71 -0.97
N LEU A 119 14.36 -16.45 0.04
CA LEU A 119 14.54 -15.93 1.41
C LEU A 119 15.48 -14.72 1.42
N GLU A 120 16.50 -14.72 0.56
CA GLU A 120 17.44 -13.60 0.41
C GLU A 120 16.75 -12.35 -0.11
N ASN A 121 15.84 -12.47 -1.09
CA ASN A 121 15.07 -11.33 -1.59
C ASN A 121 14.12 -10.78 -0.52
N LEU A 122 13.42 -11.65 0.21
CA LEU A 122 12.55 -11.23 1.32
C LEU A 122 13.35 -10.52 2.41
N TYR A 123 14.54 -11.03 2.72
CA TYR A 123 15.45 -10.39 3.67
C TYR A 123 15.90 -9.01 3.17
N ALA A 124 16.29 -8.88 1.90
CA ALA A 124 16.66 -7.60 1.29
C ALA A 124 15.51 -6.57 1.30
N LEU A 125 14.25 -7.03 1.18
CA LEU A 125 13.07 -6.18 1.21
C LEU A 125 12.62 -5.79 2.63
N THR A 126 13.26 -6.30 3.70
CA THR A 126 12.84 -6.01 5.09
C THR A 126 12.83 -4.53 5.41
N LEU A 127 13.93 -3.80 5.17
CA LEU A 127 14.00 -2.37 5.47
C LEU A 127 13.06 -1.51 4.59
N PRO A 128 12.96 -1.76 3.26
CA PRO A 128 11.94 -1.14 2.41
C PRO A 128 10.51 -1.36 2.94
N VAL A 129 10.18 -2.61 3.30
CA VAL A 129 8.86 -3.02 3.79
C VAL A 129 8.54 -2.34 5.13
N LEU A 130 9.51 -2.25 6.04
CA LEU A 130 9.34 -1.51 7.28
C LEU A 130 9.13 -0.01 7.03
N THR A 131 9.88 0.58 6.08
CA THR A 131 9.77 2.01 5.76
C THR A 131 8.38 2.37 5.24
N LEU A 132 7.88 1.59 4.27
CA LEU A 132 6.59 1.83 3.66
C LEU A 132 5.44 1.38 4.58
N GLY A 133 5.56 0.18 5.14
CA GLY A 133 4.55 -0.45 5.96
C GLY A 133 4.32 0.24 7.32
N THR A 134 5.32 0.87 7.94
CA THR A 134 5.15 1.51 9.26
C THR A 134 4.08 2.61 9.25
N GLY A 135 4.05 3.45 8.21
CA GLY A 135 3.00 4.48 8.10
C GLY A 135 1.61 3.86 7.92
N MET A 136 1.52 2.78 7.14
CA MET A 136 0.28 2.04 6.94
C MET A 136 -0.19 1.36 8.23
N VAL A 137 0.71 0.73 9.00
CA VAL A 137 0.40 0.11 10.30
C VAL A 137 -0.28 1.13 11.22
N ALA A 138 0.26 2.34 11.28
CA ALA A 138 -0.27 3.39 12.14
C ALA A 138 -1.63 3.93 11.68
N GLY A 139 -1.85 4.03 10.36
CA GLY A 139 -3.16 4.36 9.79
C GLY A 139 -4.19 3.27 10.08
N TYR A 140 -3.88 2.02 9.71
CA TYR A 140 -4.77 0.88 9.86
C TYR A 140 -5.10 0.59 11.33
N SER A 141 -4.12 0.68 12.24
CA SER A 141 -4.37 0.50 13.68
C SER A 141 -5.37 1.52 14.21
N ARG A 142 -5.25 2.79 13.78
CA ARG A 142 -6.17 3.86 14.18
C ARG A 142 -7.58 3.65 13.61
N TYR A 143 -7.70 3.28 12.33
CA TYR A 143 -9.00 3.02 11.71
C TYR A 143 -9.70 1.82 12.35
N VAL A 144 -8.98 0.71 12.52
CA VAL A 144 -9.50 -0.51 13.17
C VAL A 144 -9.90 -0.19 14.61
N ARG A 145 -9.08 0.54 15.36
CA ARG A 145 -9.41 0.94 16.74
C ARG A 145 -10.70 1.75 16.79
N SER A 146 -10.84 2.74 15.90
CA SER A 146 -12.04 3.59 15.83
C SER A 146 -13.28 2.75 15.51
N ALA A 147 -13.21 1.90 14.49
CA ALA A 147 -14.32 1.04 14.07
C ALA A 147 -14.71 0.02 15.15
N MET A 148 -13.73 -0.55 15.87
CA MET A 148 -13.98 -1.46 16.99
C MET A 148 -14.71 -0.74 18.12
N LEU A 149 -14.23 0.43 18.55
CA LEU A 149 -14.86 1.18 19.64
C LEU A 149 -16.28 1.65 19.31
N GLU A 150 -16.53 2.06 18.07
CA GLU A 150 -17.87 2.41 17.59
C GLU A 150 -18.80 1.19 17.65
N ASN A 151 -18.35 0.03 17.14
CA ASN A 151 -19.16 -1.18 17.12
C ASN A 151 -19.39 -1.76 18.52
N MET A 152 -18.43 -1.66 19.44
CA MET A 152 -18.60 -2.08 20.85
C MET A 152 -19.72 -1.33 21.58
N GLY A 153 -20.06 -0.13 21.12
CA GLY A 153 -21.14 0.69 21.69
C GLY A 153 -22.55 0.36 21.19
N LYS A 154 -22.69 -0.51 20.17
CA LYS A 154 -23.97 -0.79 19.51
C LYS A 154 -24.83 -1.82 20.28
N ASP A 155 -26.15 -1.75 20.10
CA ASP A 155 -27.10 -2.56 20.88
C ASP A 155 -26.95 -4.07 20.65
N PHE A 156 -26.58 -4.52 19.44
CA PHE A 156 -26.35 -5.95 19.19
C PHE A 156 -25.23 -6.53 20.06
N VAL A 157 -24.25 -5.71 20.47
CA VAL A 157 -23.18 -6.10 21.39
C VAL A 157 -23.70 -6.22 22.81
N ARG A 158 -24.57 -5.29 23.24
CA ARG A 158 -25.25 -5.37 24.55
C ARG A 158 -26.11 -6.62 24.64
N THR A 159 -26.89 -6.93 23.59
CA THR A 159 -27.67 -8.15 23.51
C THR A 159 -26.79 -9.41 23.55
N ALA A 160 -25.66 -9.42 22.82
CA ALA A 160 -24.72 -10.53 22.84
C ALA A 160 -24.13 -10.78 24.25
N ARG A 161 -23.76 -9.71 24.97
CA ARG A 161 -23.30 -9.81 26.36
C ARG A 161 -24.40 -10.24 27.33
N ALA A 162 -25.62 -9.73 27.17
CA ALA A 162 -26.77 -10.12 27.98
C ALA A 162 -27.15 -11.61 27.81
N LYS A 163 -26.85 -12.20 26.64
CA LYS A 163 -26.97 -13.64 26.39
C LYS A 163 -25.87 -14.48 27.06
N GLY A 164 -24.93 -13.86 27.79
CA GLY A 164 -23.84 -14.56 28.49
C GLY A 164 -22.72 -15.06 27.58
N LEU A 165 -22.61 -14.55 26.35
CA LEU A 165 -21.53 -14.96 25.44
C LEU A 165 -20.17 -14.52 25.99
N PRO A 166 -19.11 -15.34 25.85
CA PRO A 166 -17.77 -14.98 26.31
C PRO A 166 -17.26 -13.76 25.53
N GLU A 167 -16.51 -12.88 26.21
CA GLU A 167 -16.05 -11.60 25.63
C GLU A 167 -15.19 -11.80 24.38
N SER A 168 -14.44 -12.90 24.26
CA SER A 168 -13.71 -13.27 23.04
C SER A 168 -14.63 -13.50 21.84
N THR A 169 -15.80 -14.11 22.05
CA THR A 169 -16.82 -14.31 21.00
C THR A 169 -17.51 -13.00 20.66
N VAL A 170 -17.82 -12.18 21.67
CA VAL A 170 -18.39 -10.85 21.46
C VAL A 170 -17.45 -9.99 20.60
N ILE A 171 -16.19 -9.89 20.99
CA ILE A 171 -15.18 -9.07 20.28
C ILE A 171 -14.91 -9.65 18.89
N GLY A 172 -14.61 -10.94 18.76
CA GLY A 172 -14.23 -11.52 17.47
C GLY A 172 -15.40 -11.63 16.48
N LYS A 173 -16.51 -12.25 16.89
CA LYS A 173 -17.61 -12.57 15.97
C LYS A 173 -18.58 -11.41 15.78
N HIS A 174 -18.86 -10.64 16.82
CA HIS A 174 -19.88 -9.59 16.77
C HIS A 174 -19.29 -8.21 16.51
N VAL A 175 -18.21 -7.82 17.20
CA VAL A 175 -17.62 -6.49 17.01
C VAL A 175 -16.73 -6.45 15.77
N PHE A 176 -15.67 -7.28 15.73
CA PHE A 176 -14.65 -7.24 14.69
C PHE A 176 -15.22 -7.51 13.30
N ARG A 177 -16.08 -8.52 13.14
CA ARG A 177 -16.73 -8.81 11.85
C ARG A 177 -17.47 -7.60 11.26
N ASN A 178 -18.14 -6.81 12.10
CA ASN A 178 -18.85 -5.60 11.64
C ASN A 178 -17.91 -4.40 11.51
N ALA A 179 -16.89 -4.29 12.37
CA ALA A 179 -15.87 -3.23 12.30
C ALA A 179 -14.97 -3.35 11.06
N MET A 180 -14.79 -4.55 10.51
CA MET A 180 -13.95 -4.78 9.34
C MET A 180 -14.55 -4.28 8.02
N LEU A 181 -15.87 -4.10 7.94
CA LEU A 181 -16.53 -3.63 6.72
C LEU A 181 -15.94 -2.29 6.22
N PRO A 182 -15.92 -1.20 7.01
CA PRO A 182 -15.30 0.06 6.59
C PRO A 182 -13.77 -0.03 6.48
N VAL A 183 -13.12 -0.87 7.28
CA VAL A 183 -11.65 -1.02 7.27
C VAL A 183 -11.17 -1.60 5.94
N ILE A 184 -11.89 -2.58 5.38
CA ILE A 184 -11.52 -3.21 4.11
C ILE A 184 -11.59 -2.19 2.97
N THR A 185 -12.63 -1.35 2.95
CA THR A 185 -12.73 -0.26 1.97
C THR A 185 -11.51 0.68 2.07
N ILE A 186 -11.13 1.09 3.28
CA ILE A 186 -9.96 1.95 3.48
C ILE A 186 -8.67 1.28 3.00
N ILE A 187 -8.45 0.00 3.34
CA ILE A 187 -7.27 -0.75 2.89
C ILE A 187 -7.21 -0.80 1.36
N MET A 188 -8.33 -1.07 0.68
CA MET A 188 -8.39 -1.15 -0.78
C MET A 188 -8.12 0.20 -1.44
N LEU A 189 -8.67 1.29 -0.89
CA LEU A 189 -8.39 2.65 -1.37
C LEU A 189 -6.91 3.01 -1.19
N ASP A 190 -6.32 2.69 -0.04
CA ASP A 190 -4.91 2.96 0.25
C ASP A 190 -3.98 2.16 -0.68
N MET A 191 -4.32 0.91 -1.03
CA MET A 191 -3.52 0.10 -1.97
C MET A 191 -3.28 0.84 -3.29
N SER A 192 -4.25 1.62 -3.78
CA SER A 192 -4.08 2.41 -4.99
C SER A 192 -3.07 3.56 -4.83
N GLY A 193 -3.14 4.29 -3.71
CA GLY A 193 -2.26 5.43 -3.43
C GLY A 193 -0.82 4.99 -3.14
N ILE A 194 -0.63 3.79 -2.59
CA ILE A 194 0.69 3.26 -2.23
C ILE A 194 1.53 2.92 -3.45
N VAL A 195 0.92 2.36 -4.50
CA VAL A 195 1.62 2.03 -5.76
C VAL A 195 2.22 3.29 -6.40
N PHE A 196 1.57 4.45 -6.26
CA PHE A 196 1.97 5.70 -6.95
C PHE A 196 2.63 6.77 -6.07
N GLY A 197 2.37 6.79 -4.76
CA GLY A 197 2.90 7.81 -3.85
C GLY A 197 4.04 7.30 -2.96
N GLY A 198 3.76 6.26 -2.17
CA GLY A 198 4.68 5.77 -1.14
C GLY A 198 5.83 4.93 -1.70
N ALA A 199 5.52 4.01 -2.64
CA ALA A 199 6.52 3.12 -3.23
C ALA A 199 7.60 3.89 -4.00
N TYR A 200 7.28 5.02 -4.64
CA TYR A 200 8.22 5.78 -5.48
C TYR A 200 9.45 6.23 -4.68
N ILE A 201 9.20 6.88 -3.54
CA ILE A 201 10.27 7.42 -2.72
C ILE A 201 11.05 6.29 -2.04
N THR A 202 10.37 5.24 -1.59
CA THR A 202 11.02 4.07 -1.00
C THR A 202 11.91 3.35 -2.02
N GLU A 203 11.46 3.16 -3.26
CA GLU A 203 12.26 2.56 -4.32
C GLU A 203 13.54 3.36 -4.61
N VAL A 204 13.44 4.69 -4.63
CA VAL A 204 14.58 5.58 -4.85
C VAL A 204 15.61 5.47 -3.71
N ILE A 205 15.16 5.46 -2.47
CA ILE A 205 16.05 5.40 -1.30
C ILE A 205 16.79 4.08 -1.20
N PHE A 206 16.09 2.97 -1.47
CA PHE A 206 16.67 1.63 -1.37
C PHE A 206 17.30 1.13 -2.68
N GLY A 207 17.26 1.94 -3.74
CA GLY A 207 17.82 1.59 -5.05
C GLY A 207 17.10 0.41 -5.70
N ILE A 208 15.80 0.25 -5.45
CA ILE A 208 14.97 -0.81 -6.05
C ILE A 208 14.54 -0.33 -7.43
N PRO A 209 14.81 -1.07 -8.51
CA PRO A 209 14.46 -0.65 -9.86
C PRO A 209 12.99 -0.96 -10.16
N GLY A 210 12.08 -0.33 -9.42
CA GLY A 210 10.65 -0.40 -9.65
C GLY A 210 10.14 0.66 -10.63
N LEU A 211 8.82 0.65 -10.84
CA LEU A 211 8.11 1.60 -11.69
C LEU A 211 8.24 3.04 -11.15
N GLY A 212 8.26 3.23 -9.84
CA GLY A 212 8.37 4.56 -9.25
C GLY A 212 9.74 5.18 -9.47
N TRP A 213 10.81 4.40 -9.27
CA TRP A 213 12.18 4.82 -9.61
C TRP A 213 12.33 5.15 -11.10
N MET A 214 11.80 4.30 -11.98
CA MET A 214 11.82 4.50 -13.43
C MET A 214 11.06 5.77 -13.84
N SER A 215 9.89 6.00 -13.25
CA SER A 215 9.07 7.17 -13.53
C SER A 215 9.77 8.46 -13.14
N LEU A 216 10.42 8.49 -11.97
CA LEU A 216 11.17 9.66 -11.54
C LEU A 216 12.31 9.97 -12.52
N LYS A 217 13.03 8.95 -12.98
CA LYS A 217 14.06 9.12 -14.01
C LYS A 217 13.50 9.63 -15.34
N ALA A 218 12.36 9.12 -15.77
CA ALA A 218 11.69 9.57 -16.98
C ALA A 218 11.28 11.04 -16.90
N VAL A 219 10.80 11.50 -15.75
CA VAL A 219 10.49 12.93 -15.51
C VAL A 219 11.73 13.79 -15.68
N PHE A 220 12.87 13.41 -15.10
CA PHE A 220 14.11 14.19 -15.22
C PHE A 220 14.78 14.10 -16.61
N ALA A 221 14.41 13.10 -17.41
CA ALA A 221 14.92 12.89 -18.76
C ALA A 221 13.98 13.41 -19.85
N ASP A 222 12.89 14.11 -19.49
CA ASP A 222 11.83 14.56 -20.40
C ASP A 222 11.26 13.42 -21.28
N ASP A 223 11.20 12.20 -20.74
CA ASP A 223 10.67 11.02 -21.44
C ASP A 223 9.15 10.93 -21.26
N TYR A 224 8.44 11.73 -22.05
CA TYR A 224 6.98 11.85 -22.00
C TYR A 224 6.26 10.50 -22.22
N SER A 225 6.78 9.63 -23.09
CA SER A 225 6.17 8.33 -23.37
C SER A 225 6.08 7.47 -22.11
N VAL A 226 7.17 7.41 -21.33
CA VAL A 226 7.23 6.63 -20.09
C VAL A 226 6.37 7.27 -19.00
N VAL A 227 6.45 8.59 -18.82
CA VAL A 227 5.66 9.31 -17.82
C VAL A 227 4.15 9.11 -18.06
N MET A 228 3.70 9.26 -19.31
CA MET A 228 2.30 9.05 -19.67
C MET A 228 1.86 7.60 -19.43
N ALA A 229 2.67 6.63 -19.84
CA ALA A 229 2.35 5.21 -19.66
C ALA A 229 2.19 4.82 -18.18
N VAL A 230 3.11 5.23 -17.33
CA VAL A 230 3.04 4.95 -15.89
C VAL A 230 1.84 5.66 -15.27
N THR A 231 1.58 6.91 -15.64
CA THR A 231 0.42 7.67 -15.15
C THR A 231 -0.90 6.98 -15.52
N LEU A 232 -1.02 6.48 -16.76
CA LEU A 232 -2.19 5.73 -17.21
C LEU A 232 -2.37 4.40 -16.48
N ILE A 233 -1.28 3.64 -16.30
CA ILE A 233 -1.30 2.42 -15.49
C ILE A 233 -1.79 2.75 -14.08
N GLY A 234 -1.36 3.87 -13.52
CA GLY A 234 -1.81 4.29 -12.20
C GLY A 234 -3.26 4.66 -12.11
N ALA A 235 -3.74 5.48 -13.04
CA ALA A 235 -5.16 5.78 -13.12
C ALA A 235 -5.99 4.49 -13.26
N PHE A 236 -5.56 3.55 -14.12
CA PHE A 236 -6.22 2.26 -14.29
C PHE A 236 -6.21 1.42 -13.01
N LEU A 237 -5.06 1.28 -12.35
CA LEU A 237 -4.93 0.53 -11.09
C LEU A 237 -5.78 1.16 -9.98
N THR A 238 -5.82 2.49 -9.88
CA THR A 238 -6.69 3.18 -8.92
C THR A 238 -8.16 2.88 -9.18
N LEU A 239 -8.62 2.97 -10.42
CA LEU A 239 -10.00 2.60 -10.77
C LEU A 239 -10.27 1.12 -10.47
N LEU A 240 -9.32 0.24 -10.76
CA LEU A 240 -9.43 -1.19 -10.47
C LEU A 240 -9.56 -1.46 -8.96
N PHE A 241 -8.70 -0.86 -8.13
CA PHE A 241 -8.77 -1.03 -6.68
C PHE A 241 -10.04 -0.42 -6.07
N ASN A 242 -10.53 0.71 -6.59
CA ASN A 242 -11.82 1.27 -6.18
C ASN A 242 -12.96 0.31 -6.51
N LEU A 243 -12.99 -0.23 -7.73
CA LEU A 243 -13.99 -1.23 -8.12
C LEU A 243 -13.91 -2.49 -7.23
N LEU A 244 -12.71 -2.97 -6.93
CA LEU A 244 -12.50 -4.09 -6.02
C LEU A 244 -12.98 -3.77 -4.59
N ALA A 245 -12.82 -2.53 -4.12
CA ALA A 245 -13.34 -2.07 -2.85
C ALA A 245 -14.87 -2.12 -2.80
N ASP A 246 -15.54 -1.62 -3.86
CA ASP A 246 -17.00 -1.62 -3.97
C ASP A 246 -17.57 -3.04 -4.04
N ILE A 247 -16.91 -3.93 -4.81
CA ILE A 247 -17.28 -5.35 -4.88
C ILE A 247 -17.08 -6.02 -3.52
N ALA A 248 -15.93 -5.80 -2.87
CA ALA A 248 -15.64 -6.36 -1.55
C ALA A 248 -16.67 -5.90 -0.52
N TYR A 249 -17.03 -4.62 -0.52
CA TYR A 249 -18.06 -4.06 0.34
C TYR A 249 -19.43 -4.72 0.10
N THR A 250 -19.84 -4.85 -1.17
CA THR A 250 -21.12 -5.50 -1.55
C THR A 250 -21.15 -6.97 -1.14
N CYS A 251 -20.06 -7.70 -1.32
CA CYS A 251 -19.96 -9.12 -0.92
C CYS A 251 -19.99 -9.32 0.60
N LEU A 252 -19.42 -8.37 1.36
CA LEU A 252 -19.26 -8.48 2.80
C LEU A 252 -20.45 -7.91 3.60
N ASP A 253 -21.22 -6.99 3.03
CA ASP A 253 -22.46 -6.50 3.63
C ASP A 253 -23.72 -7.15 3.01
N PRO A 254 -24.27 -8.21 3.63
CA PRO A 254 -25.47 -8.90 3.14
C PRO A 254 -26.75 -8.05 3.22
N ARG A 255 -26.69 -6.82 3.76
CA ARG A 255 -27.83 -5.88 3.83
C ARG A 255 -28.01 -5.10 2.54
N ILE A 256 -27.00 -5.06 1.67
CA ILE A 256 -27.05 -4.42 0.35
C ILE A 256 -27.63 -5.45 -0.62
N ARG A 257 -28.92 -5.73 -0.50
CA ARG A 257 -29.68 -6.35 -1.59
C ARG A 257 -30.16 -5.21 -2.48
N TYR A 258 -29.60 -5.13 -3.69
CA TYR A 258 -30.20 -4.34 -4.76
C TYR A 258 -31.60 -4.90 -5.01
N GLU A 259 -32.63 -4.06 -4.81
CA GLU A 259 -33.95 -4.27 -5.43
C GLU A 259 -33.85 -4.05 -6.94
#